data_AF-A0A9E2CQV6-F1
#
_entry.id   AF-A0A9E2CQV6-F1
#
_cell.length_a   1.000
_cell.length_b   1.000
_cell.length_c   1.000
_cell.angle_alpha   90.00
_cell.angle_beta   90.00
_cell.angle_gamma   90.00
#
_symmetry.space_group_name_H-M   'P 1'
#
loop_
_entity.id
_entity.type
_entity.pdbx_description
1 polymer ?
#
loop_
_entity_poly.entity_id
_entity_poly.type
_entity_poly.pdbx_seq_one_letter_code
_entity_poly.pdbx_strand_id
1 'polypeptide(L)' 'MTLPELSIRRHVLAVMLSAVLVLFGIIGYQQVGTDRVPNIEFPVVTVVVTQQGADPEIIDASITTQVERAVNT' A
#
# COMPACT_ATOMS: atom_id res chain seq x y z
N MET A 1 14.74 31.04 28.51
CA MET A 1 14.93 29.60 28.78
C MET A 1 14.91 28.87 27.45
N THR A 2 16.08 28.43 27.00
CA THR A 2 16.23 27.71 25.73
C THR A 2 16.14 26.20 25.97
N LEU A 3 15.74 25.43 24.95
CA LEU A 3 15.67 23.96 25.04
C LEU A 3 16.98 23.30 25.52
N PRO A 4 18.17 23.75 25.07
CA PRO A 4 19.44 23.22 25.57
C PRO A 4 19.65 23.50 27.06
N GLU A 5 19.29 24.70 27.53
CA GLU A 5 19.47 25.09 28.93
C GLU A 5 18.58 24.26 29.88
N LEU A 6 17.35 23.93 29.47
CA LEU A 6 16.44 23.07 30.24
C LEU A 6 16.93 21.61 30.30
N SER A 7 17.40 21.07 29.16
CA SER A 7 17.96 19.70 29.10
C SER A 7 19.23 19.55 29.94
N ILE A 8 20.11 20.57 29.97
CA ILE A 8 21.33 20.56 30.78
C ILE A 8 20.99 20.77 32.26
N ARG A 9 20.03 21.62 32.62
CA ARG A 9 19.71 21.83 34.04
C ARG A 9 18.99 20.64 34.68
N ARG A 10 18.24 19.87 33.89
CA ARG A 10 17.46 18.70 34.36
C ARG A 10 17.78 17.46 33.55
N HIS A 11 19.01 16.97 33.68
CA HIS A 11 19.53 15.77 33.00
C HIS A 11 18.61 14.54 33.08
N VAL A 12 17.93 14.34 34.22
CA VAL A 12 16.99 13.21 34.40
C VAL A 12 15.84 13.26 33.38
N LEU A 13 15.30 14.46 33.09
CA LEU A 13 14.23 14.62 32.11
C LEU A 13 14.72 14.24 30.71
N ALA A 14 15.90 14.73 30.32
CA ALA A 14 16.48 14.43 29.01
C ALA A 14 16.70 12.92 28.82
N VAL A 15 17.25 12.24 29.82
CA VAL A 15 17.50 10.78 29.77
C VAL A 15 16.19 10.00 29.74
N MET A 16 15.16 10.39 30.53
CA MET A 16 13.86 9.73 30.49
C MET A 16 13.20 9.88 29.12
N LEU A 17 13.26 11.06 28.50
CA LEU A 17 12.72 11.29 27.16
C LEU A 17 13.42 10.42 26.11
N SER A 18 14.75 10.35 26.14
CA SER A 18 15.53 9.49 25.26
C SER A 18 15.21 8.01 25.49
N ALA A 19 15.07 7.57 26.75
CA ALA A 19 14.73 6.20 27.09
C ALA A 19 13.34 5.81 26.57
N VAL A 20 12.36 6.71 26.64
CA VAL A 20 11.02 6.50 26.08
C VAL A 20 11.10 6.32 24.56
N LEU A 21 11.85 7.18 23.85
CA LEU A 21 12.03 7.04 22.40
C LEU A 21 12.69 5.72 22.01
N VAL A 22 13.72 5.30 22.74
CA VAL A 22 14.39 4.02 22.51
C VAL A 22 13.45 2.84 22.77
N LEU A 23 12.67 2.89 23.87
CA LEU A 23 11.71 1.85 24.21
C LEU A 23 10.64 1.68 23.13
N PHE A 24 10.04 2.79 22.66
CA PHE A 24 9.09 2.75 21.55
C PHE A 24 9.72 2.26 20.26
N GLY A 25 10.98 2.62 20.00
CA GLY A 25 11.73 2.12 18.85
C GLY A 25 11.93 0.60 18.88
N ILE A 26 12.29 0.03 20.03
CA ILE A 26 12.46 -1.42 20.21
C ILE A 26 11.13 -2.15 20.01
N ILE A 27 10.06 -1.66 20.64
CA ILE A 27 8.72 -2.26 20.52
C ILE A 27 8.24 -2.20 19.06
N GLY A 28 8.45 -1.06 18.40
CA GLY A 28 8.11 -0.88 16.98
C GLY A 28 8.88 -1.84 16.10
N TYR A 29 10.20 -1.95 16.28
CA TYR A 29 11.04 -2.86 15.50
C TYR A 29 10.63 -4.33 15.66
N GLN A 30 10.23 -4.75 16.85
CA GLN A 30 9.77 -6.12 17.09
C GLN A 30 8.37 -6.41 16.53
N GLN A 31 7.50 -5.40 16.45
CA GLN A 31 6.14 -5.55 15.92
C GLN A 31 6.04 -5.41 14.41
N VAL A 32 7.06 -4.89 13.73
CA VAL A 32 7.04 -4.79 12.26
C VAL A 32 6.97 -6.20 11.67
N GLY A 33 5.79 -6.53 11.14
CA GLY A 33 5.57 -7.75 10.38
C GLY A 33 6.44 -7.74 9.14
N THR A 34 7.21 -8.81 8.95
CA THR A 34 8.03 -8.99 7.74
C THR A 34 7.23 -9.82 6.74
N ASP A 35 6.67 -9.16 5.74
CA ASP A 35 6.11 -9.86 4.59
C ASP A 35 7.27 -10.43 3.76
N ARG A 36 7.27 -11.75 3.55
CA ARG A 36 8.34 -12.46 2.81
C ARG A 36 8.36 -12.13 1.32
N VAL A 37 7.24 -11.63 0.82
CA VAL A 37 7.06 -11.20 -0.55
C VAL A 37 6.28 -9.89 -0.51
N PRO A 38 6.65 -8.87 -1.30
CA PRO A 38 5.77 -7.73 -1.48
C PRO A 38 4.43 -8.24 -2.01
N ASN A 39 3.32 -7.71 -1.50
CA ASN A 39 2.01 -7.97 -2.09
C ASN A 39 1.96 -7.27 -3.46
N ILE A 40 2.41 -7.97 -4.49
CA ILE A 40 2.37 -7.50 -5.87
C ILE A 40 0.97 -7.81 -6.39
N GLU A 41 0.05 -6.87 -6.18
CA GLU A 41 -1.25 -6.87 -6.83
C GLU A 41 -1.06 -6.32 -8.24
N PHE A 42 -0.90 -7.22 -9.22
CA PHE A 42 -0.96 -6.81 -10.62
C PHE A 42 -2.37 -6.30 -10.92
N PRO A 43 -2.54 -5.08 -11.43
CA PRO A 43 -3.86 -4.56 -11.77
C PRO A 43 -4.39 -5.31 -13.00
N VAL A 44 -5.25 -6.30 -12.77
CA VAL A 44 -5.92 -7.06 -13.82
C VAL A 44 -7.38 -6.62 -13.88
N VAL A 45 -7.82 -6.13 -15.05
CA VAL A 45 -9.21 -5.81 -15.32
C VAL A 45 -9.81 -6.95 -16.15
N THR A 46 -10.83 -7.63 -15.62
CA THR A 46 -11.55 -8.69 -16.34
C THR A 46 -12.88 -8.14 -16.85
N VAL A 47 -13.10 -8.24 -18.17
CA VAL A 47 -14.36 -7.88 -18.80
C VAL A 47 -15.01 -9.15 -19.37
N VAL A 48 -16.25 -9.43 -18.97
CA VAL A 48 -17.01 -10.60 -19.42
C VAL A 48 -18.20 -10.11 -20.24
N VAL A 49 -18.29 -10.57 -21.49
CA VAL A 49 -19.41 -10.27 -22.39
C VAL A 49 -20.17 -11.56 -22.63
N THR A 50 -21.46 -11.57 -22.32
CA THR A 50 -22.35 -12.70 -22.59
C THR A 50 -23.47 -12.28 -23.54
N GLN A 51 -23.64 -13.00 -24.64
CA GLN A 51 -24.75 -12.80 -25.59
C GLN A 51 -25.33 -14.17 -25.96
N GLN A 52 -26.63 -14.37 -25.74
CA GLN A 52 -27.29 -15.66 -25.97
C GLN A 52 -27.78 -15.77 -27.41
N GLY A 53 -27.46 -16.89 -28.07
CA GLY A 53 -27.94 -17.17 -29.42
C GLY A 53 -27.25 -16.39 -30.55
N ALA A 54 -26.11 -15.74 -30.28
CA ALA A 54 -25.25 -15.21 -31.33
C ALA A 54 -24.11 -16.16 -31.66
N ASP A 55 -23.75 -16.17 -32.95
CA ASP A 55 -22.57 -16.89 -33.41
C ASP A 55 -21.29 -16.29 -32.79
N PRO A 56 -20.30 -17.12 -32.43
CA PRO A 56 -19.06 -16.66 -31.80
C PRO A 56 -18.34 -15.58 -32.61
N GLU A 57 -18.36 -15.71 -33.93
CA GLU A 57 -17.71 -14.78 -34.86
C GLU A 57 -18.39 -13.40 -34.89
N ILE A 58 -19.71 -13.36 -34.69
CA ILE A 58 -20.48 -12.12 -34.61
C ILE A 58 -20.24 -11.40 -33.28
N ILE A 59 -20.13 -12.16 -32.17
CA ILE A 59 -19.84 -11.61 -30.84
C ILE A 59 -18.45 -10.95 -30.83
N ASP A 60 -17.46 -11.60 -31.46
CA ASP A 60 -16.09 -11.11 -31.53
C ASP A 60 -15.97 -9.78 -32.29
N ALA A 61 -16.52 -9.74 -33.51
CA ALA A 61 -16.46 -8.58 -34.38
C ALA A 61 -17.30 -7.39 -33.86
N SER A 62 -18.48 -7.66 -33.28
CA SER A 62 -19.44 -6.60 -32.93
C SER A 62 -19.28 -6.09 -31.50
N ILE A 63 -18.89 -6.95 -30.55
CA ILE A 63 -18.89 -6.62 -29.12
C ILE A 63 -17.47 -6.66 -28.55
N THR A 64 -16.75 -7.77 -28.68
CA THR A 64 -15.41 -7.92 -28.10
C THR A 64 -14.44 -6.89 -28.66
N THR A 65 -14.39 -6.71 -29.98
CA THR A 65 -13.51 -5.73 -30.64
C THR A 65 -13.77 -4.28 -30.18
N GLN A 66 -15.04 -3.93 -29.95
CA GLN A 66 -15.41 -2.58 -29.51
C GLN A 66 -15.02 -2.34 -28.05
N VAL A 67 -15.17 -3.36 -27.20
CA VAL A 67 -14.73 -3.32 -25.81
C VAL A 67 -13.20 -3.21 -25.72
N GLU A 68 -12.45 -3.99 -26.52
CA GLU A 68 -10.99 -3.90 -26.58
C GLU A 68 -10.51 -2.51 -26.97
N ARG A 69 -11.12 -1.91 -28.01
CA ARG A 69 -10.77 -0.54 -28.43
C ARG A 69 -11.05 0.50 -27.36
N ALA A 70 -12.13 0.35 -26.60
CA ALA A 70 -12.48 1.28 -25.53
C ALA A 70 -11.54 1.16 -24.31
N VAL A 71 -11.01 -0.04 -24.04
CA VAL A 71 -10.12 -0.30 -22.91
C VAL A 71 -8.64 -0.02 -23.25
N ASN A 72 -8.24 -0.10 -24.52
CA ASN A 72 -6.87 0.16 -24.98
C ASN A 72 -6.55 1.66 -25.19
N THR A 73 -7.10 2.55 -24.35
CA THR A 73 -6.77 3.99 -24.31
C THR A 73 -6.05 4.32 -23.02
#